data_AF-A0A1S3QXR6-F1
#
_entry.id   AF-A0A1S3QXR6-F1
#
_cell.length_a   1.000
_cell.length_b   1.000
_cell.length_c   1.000
_cell.angle_alpha   90.00
_cell.angle_beta   90.00
_cell.angle_gamma   90.00
#
_symmetry.space_group_name_H-M   'P 1'
#
loop_
_entity.id
_entity.type
_entity.pdbx_description
1 polymer ?
#
loop_
_entity_poly.entity_id
_entity_poly.type
_entity_poly.pdbx_seq_one_letter_code
_entity_poly.pdbx_strand_id
1 'polypeptide(L)'
;MKVLHIDLWKCYLSYVRETKGKLPSYKEKMAQAYDFALDKIGMEIMSYQIWVDYINFLKGVEAVGSYAENQRITAVRRVYQRGCVNPMINIEQLWRDYSKYEEGINVHLAKKMIEDRSRDYMNARRVAKEYETVMKGLDRNAPSVPPQNSPQEAVQVEMWKKYIQWEKSNPLRTEDQTLITKRGILGGT
;
A
#
# COMPACT_ATOMS: atom_id res chain seq x y z
N MET A 1 1.81 -2.80 17.72
CA MET A 1 3.13 -2.74 17.06
C MET A 1 3.54 -1.29 16.94
N LYS A 2 4.65 -0.87 17.55
CA LYS A 2 5.06 0.55 17.63
C LYS A 2 6.01 0.97 16.49
N VAL A 3 6.72 0.01 15.89
CA VAL A 3 7.69 0.24 14.82
C VAL A 3 7.03 0.05 13.45
N LEU A 4 7.22 1.02 12.56
CA LEU A 4 6.65 1.05 11.21
C LEU A 4 7.70 0.72 10.15
N HIS A 5 8.39 -0.41 10.33
CA HIS A 5 9.38 -0.90 9.37
C HIS A 5 8.77 -1.94 8.43
N ILE A 6 8.90 -1.76 7.12
CA ILE A 6 8.21 -2.57 6.12
C ILE A 6 8.51 -4.07 6.25
N ASP A 7 9.76 -4.44 6.50
CA ASP A 7 10.16 -5.85 6.61
C ASP A 7 9.62 -6.52 7.88
N LEU A 8 9.41 -5.74 8.95
CA LEU A 8 8.80 -6.25 10.16
C LEU A 8 7.32 -6.58 9.95
N TRP A 9 6.61 -5.77 9.15
CA TRP A 9 5.22 -6.04 8.77
C TRP A 9 5.12 -7.25 7.81
N LYS A 10 6.05 -7.41 6.88
CA LYS A 10 6.14 -8.62 6.03
C LYS A 10 6.41 -9.88 6.89
N CYS A 11 7.29 -9.77 7.88
CA CYS A 11 7.55 -10.84 8.84
C CYS A 11 6.30 -11.18 9.66
N TYR A 12 5.59 -10.17 10.17
CA TYR A 12 4.32 -10.34 10.88
C TYR A 12 3.28 -11.10 10.04
N LEU A 13 3.07 -10.69 8.78
CA LEU A 13 2.12 -11.37 7.89
C LEU A 13 2.55 -12.82 7.60
N SER A 14 3.85 -13.06 7.43
CA SER A 14 4.39 -14.42 7.24
C SER A 14 4.16 -15.29 8.47
N TYR A 15 4.39 -14.75 9.67
CA TYR A 15 4.11 -15.44 10.93
C TYR A 15 2.63 -15.79 11.11
N VAL A 16 1.71 -14.86 10.79
CA VAL A 16 0.26 -15.14 10.86
C VAL A 16 -0.12 -16.23 9.85
N ARG A 17 0.40 -16.16 8.63
CA ARG A 17 0.18 -17.15 7.57
C ARG A 17 0.59 -18.55 8.02
N GLU A 18 1.78 -18.69 8.60
CA GLU A 18 2.32 -19.98 9.04
C GLU A 18 1.60 -20.52 10.29
N THR A 19 1.45 -19.69 11.33
CA THR A 19 0.92 -20.14 12.62
C THR A 19 -0.59 -20.32 12.64
N LYS A 20 -1.33 -19.62 11.77
CA LYS A 20 -2.80 -19.67 11.72
C LYS A 20 -3.32 -20.46 10.53
N GLY A 21 -2.47 -20.88 9.59
CA GLY A 21 -2.86 -21.51 8.33
C GLY A 21 -3.73 -22.78 8.46
N LYS A 22 -3.62 -23.50 9.58
CA LYS A 22 -4.40 -24.72 9.84
C LYS A 22 -5.71 -24.48 10.61
N LEU A 23 -5.98 -23.24 11.05
CA LEU A 23 -7.20 -22.94 11.80
C LEU A 23 -8.41 -22.88 10.86
N PRO A 24 -9.59 -23.37 11.28
CA PRO A 24 -10.82 -23.20 10.51
C PRO A 24 -11.15 -21.71 10.23
N SER A 25 -10.80 -20.83 11.16
CA SER A 25 -10.97 -19.37 11.06
C SER A 25 -9.79 -18.65 10.39
N TYR A 26 -8.87 -19.37 9.74
CA TYR A 26 -7.68 -18.80 9.10
C TYR A 26 -8.03 -17.68 8.13
N LYS A 27 -9.04 -17.89 7.27
CA LYS A 27 -9.41 -16.94 6.21
C LYS A 27 -9.75 -15.56 6.78
N GLU A 28 -10.56 -15.55 7.84
CA GLU A 28 -10.97 -14.32 8.53
C GLU A 28 -9.78 -13.64 9.22
N LYS A 29 -8.98 -14.40 9.98
CA LYS A 29 -7.83 -13.86 10.71
C LYS A 29 -6.76 -13.30 9.77
N MET A 30 -6.52 -13.95 8.64
CA MET A 30 -5.53 -13.49 7.67
C MET A 30 -6.01 -12.25 6.91
N ALA A 31 -7.29 -12.17 6.54
CA ALA A 31 -7.87 -10.95 5.97
C ALA A 31 -7.75 -9.75 6.94
N GLN A 32 -8.09 -9.96 8.22
CA GLN A 32 -7.93 -8.95 9.27
C GLN A 32 -6.47 -8.51 9.42
N ALA A 33 -5.51 -9.44 9.33
CA ALA A 33 -4.10 -9.12 9.43
C ALA A 33 -3.61 -8.26 8.25
N TYR A 34 -4.05 -8.55 7.03
CA TYR A 34 -3.74 -7.72 5.85
C TYR A 34 -4.40 -6.34 5.93
N ASP A 35 -5.69 -6.25 6.28
CA ASP A 35 -6.38 -4.97 6.44
C ASP A 35 -5.66 -4.12 7.51
N PHE A 36 -5.29 -4.72 8.64
CA PHE A 36 -4.52 -4.05 9.68
C PHE A 36 -3.14 -3.58 9.21
N ALA A 37 -2.41 -4.40 8.44
CA ALA A 37 -1.12 -4.01 7.89
C ALA A 37 -1.26 -2.85 6.89
N LEU A 38 -2.23 -2.91 5.97
CA LEU A 38 -2.45 -1.84 4.99
C LEU A 38 -2.90 -0.53 5.63
N ASP A 39 -3.61 -0.58 6.76
CA ASP A 39 -3.99 0.61 7.52
C ASP A 39 -2.80 1.27 8.24
N LYS A 40 -1.74 0.51 8.54
CA LYS A 40 -0.57 0.99 9.30
C LYS A 40 0.62 1.31 8.42
N ILE A 41 0.96 0.45 7.45
CA ILE A 41 2.14 0.56 6.60
C ILE A 41 1.80 0.56 5.10
N GLY A 42 0.52 0.53 4.73
CA GLY A 42 0.12 0.50 3.32
C GLY A 42 0.49 1.75 2.52
N MET A 43 0.81 2.87 3.17
CA MET A 43 1.27 4.11 2.53
C MET A 43 2.79 4.15 2.27
N GLU A 44 3.53 3.17 2.77
CA GLU A 44 4.97 3.09 2.57
C GLU A 44 5.29 2.77 1.09
N ILE A 45 6.37 3.36 0.57
CA ILE A 45 6.69 3.33 -0.86
C ILE A 45 6.98 1.90 -1.39
N MET A 46 7.47 1.00 -0.55
CA MET A 46 7.77 -0.41 -0.86
C MET A 46 6.64 -1.37 -0.44
N SER A 47 5.45 -0.86 -0.11
CA SER A 47 4.31 -1.65 0.37
C SER A 47 3.63 -2.51 -0.70
N TYR A 48 3.97 -2.34 -1.98
CA TYR A 48 3.38 -3.05 -3.13
C TYR A 48 3.15 -4.55 -2.89
N GLN A 49 4.14 -5.25 -2.35
CA GLN A 49 4.04 -6.70 -2.15
C GLN A 49 2.92 -7.07 -1.16
N ILE A 50 2.64 -6.24 -0.15
CA ILE A 50 1.56 -6.49 0.81
C ILE A 50 0.20 -6.44 0.12
N TRP A 51 0.01 -5.50 -0.81
CA TRP A 51 -1.21 -5.40 -1.63
C TRP A 51 -1.42 -6.63 -2.50
N VAL A 52 -0.37 -7.05 -3.22
CA VAL A 52 -0.42 -8.22 -4.11
C VAL A 52 -0.69 -9.50 -3.32
N ASP A 53 0.01 -9.70 -2.20
CA ASP A 53 -0.19 -10.86 -1.33
C ASP A 53 -1.63 -10.94 -0.82
N TYR A 54 -2.23 -9.80 -0.45
CA TYR A 54 -3.62 -9.77 0.00
C TYR A 54 -4.60 -10.06 -1.15
N ILE A 55 -4.38 -9.47 -2.32
CA ILE A 55 -5.20 -9.74 -3.52
C ILE A 55 -5.16 -11.21 -3.90
N ASN A 56 -3.97 -11.81 -3.92
CA ASN A 56 -3.80 -13.23 -4.23
C ASN A 56 -4.44 -14.12 -3.18
N PHE A 57 -4.31 -13.76 -1.90
CA PHE A 57 -5.01 -14.44 -0.81
C PHE A 57 -6.53 -14.43 -1.02
N LEU A 58 -7.13 -13.27 -1.31
CA LEU A 58 -8.57 -13.14 -1.55
C LEU A 58 -9.04 -13.93 -2.77
N LYS A 59 -8.26 -13.93 -3.86
CA LYS A 59 -8.54 -14.75 -5.05
C LYS A 59 -8.48 -16.25 -4.74
N GLY A 60 -7.56 -16.67 -3.88
CA GLY A 60 -7.40 -18.07 -3.45
C GLY A 60 -8.45 -18.56 -2.45
N VAL A 61 -9.29 -17.67 -1.91
CA VAL A 61 -10.43 -18.09 -1.08
C VAL A 61 -11.44 -18.83 -1.96
N GLU A 62 -11.66 -20.10 -1.63
CA GLU A 62 -12.72 -20.92 -2.24
C GLU A 62 -14.08 -20.26 -2.04
N ALA A 63 -14.81 -20.11 -3.14
CA ALA A 63 -16.14 -19.53 -3.21
C ALA A 63 -16.97 -20.40 -4.15
N VAL A 64 -18.04 -21.00 -3.65
CA VAL A 64 -18.92 -21.90 -4.41
C VAL A 64 -20.27 -21.26 -4.58
N GLY A 65 -20.72 -21.17 -5.84
CA GLY A 65 -21.99 -20.54 -6.20
C GLY A 65 -21.89 -19.04 -6.43
N SER A 66 -22.82 -18.51 -7.22
CA SER A 66 -22.75 -17.14 -7.76
C SER A 66 -22.72 -16.05 -6.68
N TYR A 67 -23.37 -16.26 -5.53
CA TYR A 67 -23.35 -15.29 -4.43
C TYR A 67 -21.96 -15.17 -3.79
N ALA A 68 -21.34 -16.30 -3.45
CA ALA A 68 -20.00 -16.33 -2.85
C ALA A 68 -18.93 -15.81 -3.83
N GLU A 69 -19.05 -16.13 -5.12
CA GLU A 69 -18.15 -15.61 -6.15
C GLU A 69 -18.25 -14.08 -6.28
N ASN A 70 -19.47 -13.52 -6.23
CA ASN A 70 -19.67 -12.07 -6.24
C ASN A 70 -19.10 -11.38 -4.99
N GLN A 71 -19.18 -12.01 -3.82
CA GLN A 71 -18.53 -11.51 -2.61
C GLN A 71 -17.01 -11.46 -2.77
N ARG A 72 -16.40 -12.53 -3.32
CA ARG A 72 -14.96 -12.56 -3.62
C ARG A 72 -14.58 -11.46 -4.62
N ILE A 73 -15.36 -11.30 -5.69
CA ILE A 73 -15.16 -10.23 -6.68
C ILE A 73 -15.15 -8.86 -6.01
N THR A 74 -16.15 -8.60 -5.17
CA THR A 74 -16.29 -7.34 -4.44
C THR A 74 -15.11 -7.08 -3.49
N ALA A 75 -14.68 -8.10 -2.74
CA ALA A 75 -13.55 -7.99 -1.83
C ALA A 75 -12.23 -7.68 -2.55
N VAL A 76 -11.94 -8.41 -3.63
CA VAL A 76 -10.72 -8.19 -4.44
C VAL A 76 -10.72 -6.81 -5.08
N ARG A 77 -11.86 -6.40 -5.67
CA ARG A 77 -12.04 -5.09 -6.29
C ARG A 77 -11.79 -3.95 -5.29
N ARG A 78 -12.30 -4.07 -4.07
CA ARG A 78 -12.08 -3.09 -2.99
C ARG A 78 -10.59 -2.86 -2.74
N VAL A 79 -9.79 -3.92 -2.69
CA VAL A 79 -8.35 -3.83 -2.44
C VAL A 79 -7.62 -3.21 -3.63
N TYR A 80 -7.95 -3.60 -4.86
CA TYR A 80 -7.39 -2.97 -6.06
C TYR A 80 -7.68 -1.47 -6.12
N GLN A 81 -8.94 -1.08 -5.96
CA GLN A 81 -9.35 0.32 -6.04
C GLN A 81 -8.67 1.18 -4.96
N ARG A 82 -8.52 0.64 -3.75
CA ARG A 82 -7.77 1.30 -2.66
C ARG A 82 -6.27 1.41 -2.98
N GLY A 83 -5.66 0.37 -3.54
CA GLY A 83 -4.23 0.35 -3.85
C GLY A 83 -3.85 1.23 -5.06
N CYS A 84 -4.71 1.34 -6.06
CA CYS A 84 -4.44 2.13 -7.27
C CYS A 84 -4.44 3.65 -7.06
N VAL A 85 -4.86 4.11 -5.87
CA VAL A 85 -4.80 5.51 -5.45
C VAL A 85 -3.72 5.77 -4.40
N ASN A 86 -2.91 4.76 -4.06
CA ASN A 86 -1.83 4.86 -3.10
C ASN A 86 -0.47 4.99 -3.83
N PRO A 87 0.23 6.13 -3.73
CA PRO A 87 1.54 6.31 -4.35
C PRO A 87 2.58 5.33 -3.79
N MET A 88 3.08 4.41 -4.62
CA MET A 88 4.08 3.40 -4.26
C MET A 88 4.84 2.91 -5.50
N ILE A 89 5.97 2.24 -5.28
CA ILE A 89 6.69 1.53 -6.36
C ILE A 89 5.76 0.48 -6.97
N ASN A 90 5.88 0.27 -8.29
CA ASN A 90 5.07 -0.71 -9.04
C ASN A 90 3.55 -0.44 -9.05
N ILE A 91 3.10 0.80 -8.79
CA ILE A 91 1.68 1.17 -8.93
C ILE A 91 1.15 0.92 -10.35
N GLU A 92 1.98 1.07 -11.39
CA GLU A 92 1.62 0.78 -12.78
C GLU A 92 1.32 -0.70 -13.00
N GLN A 93 2.08 -1.58 -12.34
CA GLN A 93 1.86 -3.02 -12.38
C GLN A 93 0.55 -3.39 -11.69
N LEU A 94 0.26 -2.78 -10.53
CA LEU A 94 -1.02 -2.99 -9.84
C LEU A 94 -2.21 -2.57 -10.71
N TRP A 95 -2.12 -1.41 -11.36
CA TRP A 95 -3.16 -0.91 -12.27
C TRP A 95 -3.37 -1.85 -13.46
N ARG A 96 -2.28 -2.32 -14.09
CA ARG A 96 -2.36 -3.30 -15.18
C ARG A 96 -3.09 -4.56 -14.77
N ASP A 97 -2.81 -5.06 -13.56
CA ASP A 97 -3.45 -6.28 -13.06
C ASP A 97 -4.90 -6.05 -12.65
N TYR A 98 -5.26 -4.84 -12.18
CA TYR A 98 -6.65 -4.43 -11.97
C TYR A 98 -7.45 -4.40 -13.28
N SER A 99 -6.90 -3.78 -14.34
CA SER A 99 -7.57 -3.72 -15.64
C SER A 99 -7.84 -5.11 -16.20
N LYS A 100 -6.82 -5.99 -16.18
CA LYS A 100 -6.97 -7.40 -16.60
C LYS A 100 -7.98 -8.16 -15.75
N TYR A 101 -8.05 -7.85 -14.45
CA TYR A 101 -8.99 -8.49 -13.53
C TYR A 101 -10.43 -8.10 -13.84
N GLU A 102 -10.73 -6.82 -14.07
CA GLU A 102 -12.08 -6.38 -14.43
C GLU A 102 -12.50 -6.93 -15.80
N GLU A 103 -11.60 -6.93 -16.79
CA GLU A 103 -11.84 -7.55 -18.11
C GLU A 103 -12.14 -9.05 -17.99
N GLY A 104 -11.41 -9.76 -17.13
CA GLY A 104 -11.62 -11.18 -16.86
C GLY A 104 -12.94 -11.50 -16.16
N ILE A 105 -13.58 -10.54 -15.47
CA ILE A 105 -14.91 -10.72 -14.87
C ILE A 105 -16.00 -10.40 -15.89
N ASN A 106 -15.94 -9.21 -16.51
CA ASN A 106 -16.91 -8.78 -17.50
C ASN A 106 -16.33 -7.67 -18.39
N VAL A 107 -15.94 -8.04 -19.61
CA VAL A 107 -15.36 -7.13 -20.62
C VAL A 107 -16.22 -5.89 -20.88
N HIS A 108 -17.56 -6.01 -20.87
CA HIS A 108 -18.46 -4.89 -21.16
C HIS A 108 -18.48 -3.86 -20.04
N LEU A 109 -18.45 -4.31 -18.78
CA LEU A 109 -18.44 -3.43 -17.61
C LEU A 109 -17.03 -2.92 -17.27
N ALA A 110 -15.99 -3.67 -17.65
CA ALA A 110 -14.60 -3.35 -17.34
C ALA A 110 -14.21 -1.95 -17.80
N LYS A 111 -14.59 -1.55 -19.02
CA LYS A 111 -14.28 -0.22 -19.57
C LYS A 111 -14.74 0.90 -18.63
N LYS A 112 -16.00 0.85 -18.17
CA LYS A 112 -16.55 1.84 -17.24
C LYS A 112 -15.83 1.79 -15.88
N MET A 113 -15.63 0.60 -15.33
CA MET A 113 -14.98 0.41 -14.03
C MET A 113 -13.54 0.91 -13.97
N ILE A 114 -12.81 0.84 -15.10
CA ILE A 114 -11.45 1.35 -15.25
C ILE A 114 -11.47 2.87 -15.47
N GLU A 115 -12.36 3.36 -16.33
CA GLU A 115 -12.50 4.79 -16.65
C GLU A 115 -12.87 5.61 -15.40
N ASP A 116 -13.81 5.13 -14.59
CA ASP A 116 -14.27 5.77 -13.35
C ASP A 116 -13.14 5.98 -12.32
N ARG A 117 -12.03 5.24 -12.42
CA ARG A 117 -10.86 5.32 -11.51
C ARG A 117 -9.61 5.88 -12.17
N SER A 118 -9.61 6.05 -13.49
CA SER A 118 -8.40 6.40 -14.27
C SER A 118 -7.80 7.75 -13.85
N ARG A 119 -8.64 8.76 -13.60
CA ARG A 119 -8.19 10.09 -13.17
C ARG A 119 -7.40 10.05 -11.87
N ASP A 120 -7.93 9.36 -10.85
CA ASP A 120 -7.31 9.27 -9.53
C ASP A 120 -6.01 8.46 -9.60
N TYR A 121 -6.02 7.36 -10.37
CA TYR A 121 -4.82 6.58 -10.64
C TYR A 121 -3.72 7.42 -11.32
N MET A 122 -4.05 8.23 -12.32
CA MET A 122 -3.06 9.08 -13.00
C MET A 122 -2.43 10.10 -12.05
N ASN A 123 -3.21 10.65 -11.11
CA ASN A 123 -2.68 11.51 -10.05
C ASN A 123 -1.75 10.73 -9.10
N ALA A 124 -2.19 9.57 -8.60
CA ALA A 124 -1.38 8.73 -7.72
C ALA A 124 -0.08 8.26 -8.37
N ARG A 125 -0.12 7.91 -9.67
CA ARG A 125 1.06 7.55 -10.47
C ARG A 125 2.04 8.70 -10.62
N ARG A 126 1.57 9.92 -10.88
CA ARG A 126 2.43 11.11 -10.94
C ARG A 126 3.15 11.29 -9.60
N VAL A 127 2.39 11.28 -8.51
CA VAL A 127 2.93 11.45 -7.15
C VAL A 127 3.87 10.30 -6.76
N ALA A 128 3.64 9.07 -7.23
CA ALA A 128 4.54 7.94 -6.97
C ALA A 128 5.95 8.18 -7.53
N LYS A 129 6.08 8.81 -8.70
CA LYS A 129 7.38 9.17 -9.29
C LYS A 129 8.09 10.28 -8.51
N GLU A 130 7.32 11.28 -8.06
CA GLU A 130 7.83 12.32 -7.17
C GLU A 130 8.29 11.70 -5.84
N TYR A 131 7.51 10.75 -5.31
CA TYR A 131 7.79 10.06 -4.06
C TYR A 131 9.09 9.25 -4.15
N GLU A 132 9.29 8.51 -5.23
CA GLU A 132 10.53 7.76 -5.50
C GLU A 132 11.75 8.69 -5.51
N THR A 133 11.61 9.89 -6.08
CA THR A 133 12.70 10.86 -6.16
C THR A 133 13.10 11.38 -4.78
N VAL A 134 12.14 11.73 -3.92
CA VAL A 134 12.43 12.24 -2.57
C VAL A 134 12.89 11.15 -1.61
N MET A 135 12.49 9.89 -1.85
CA MET A 135 12.93 8.74 -1.06
C MET A 135 14.30 8.21 -1.48
N LYS A 136 14.79 8.58 -2.67
CA LYS A 136 16.09 8.14 -3.18
C LYS A 136 17.22 8.72 -2.33
N GLY A 137 18.04 7.84 -1.77
CA GLY A 137 19.22 8.21 -0.96
C GLY A 137 18.95 8.33 0.54
N LEU A 138 17.70 8.24 0.99
CA LEU A 138 17.36 8.10 2.40
C LEU A 138 17.75 6.70 2.89
N ASP A 139 18.51 6.65 3.98
CA ASP A 139 18.75 5.41 4.72
C ASP A 139 17.59 5.18 5.71
N ARG A 140 16.84 4.11 5.47
CA ARG A 140 15.68 3.70 6.28
C ARG A 140 15.98 2.53 7.22
N ASN A 141 17.20 2.01 7.14
CA ASN A 141 17.68 0.89 7.95
C ASN A 141 18.66 1.37 9.05
N ALA A 142 19.06 2.64 9.03
CA ALA A 142 19.92 3.22 10.04
C ALA A 142 19.28 3.12 11.44
N PRO A 143 20.03 2.64 12.45
CA PRO A 143 19.54 2.64 13.82
C PRO A 143 19.40 4.08 14.33
N SER A 144 18.38 4.31 15.16
CA SER A 144 18.23 5.60 15.85
C SER A 144 19.38 5.79 16.85
N VAL A 145 20.28 6.71 16.54
CA VAL A 145 21.40 7.10 17.40
C VAL A 145 21.32 8.59 17.71
N PRO A 146 21.76 9.04 18.90
CA PRO A 146 21.87 10.47 19.20
C PRO A 146 22.82 11.18 18.23
N PRO A 147 22.68 12.49 18.02
CA PRO A 147 23.51 13.20 17.08
C PRO A 147 25.00 13.08 17.36
N GLN A 148 25.73 12.54 16.39
CA GLN A 148 27.19 12.40 16.44
C GLN A 148 27.89 13.52 15.67
N ASN A 149 27.13 14.40 15.01
CA ASN A 149 27.61 15.51 14.19
C ASN A 149 28.52 15.07 13.04
N SER A 150 28.30 13.86 12.51
CA SER A 150 29.02 13.42 11.31
C SER A 150 28.48 14.13 10.06
N PRO A 151 29.31 14.41 9.04
CA PRO A 151 28.84 14.98 7.78
C PRO A 151 27.75 14.13 7.11
N GLN A 152 27.85 12.80 7.20
CA GLN A 152 26.88 11.87 6.64
C GLN A 152 25.52 11.97 7.33
N GLU A 153 25.52 12.10 8.65
CA GLU A 153 24.30 12.30 9.44
C GLU A 153 23.60 13.60 9.06
N ALA A 154 24.35 14.71 8.94
CA ALA A 154 23.79 16.00 8.55
C ALA A 154 23.12 15.94 7.17
N VAL A 155 23.73 15.22 6.21
CA VAL A 155 23.16 14.99 4.88
C VAL A 155 21.85 14.20 4.97
N GLN A 156 21.79 13.13 5.77
CA GLN A 156 20.57 12.35 5.98
C GLN A 156 19.46 13.17 6.63
N VAL A 157 19.78 13.96 7.67
CA VAL A 157 18.82 14.85 8.35
C VAL A 157 18.22 15.85 7.36
N GLU A 158 19.02 16.46 6.49
CA GLU A 158 18.53 17.38 5.47
C GLU A 158 17.63 16.69 4.43
N MET A 159 17.95 15.45 4.04
CA MET A 159 17.08 14.66 3.17
C MET A 159 15.73 14.34 3.86
N TRP A 160 15.74 13.96 5.14
CA TRP A 160 14.51 13.71 5.91
C TRP A 160 13.65 14.96 6.04
N LYS A 161 14.24 16.13 6.31
CA LYS A 161 13.52 17.41 6.33
C LYS A 161 12.86 17.72 4.99
N LYS A 162 13.58 17.51 3.87
CA LYS A 162 13.04 17.69 2.51
C LYS A 162 11.86 16.76 2.26
N TYR A 163 11.96 15.50 2.66
CA TYR A 163 10.85 14.55 2.54
C TYR A 163 9.62 14.99 3.35
N ILE A 164 9.80 15.37 4.62
CA ILE A 164 8.70 15.87 5.47
C ILE A 164 8.05 17.13 4.86
N GLN A 165 8.85 18.06 4.33
CA GLN A 165 8.33 19.25 3.67
C GLN A 165 7.56 18.92 2.39
N TRP A 166 8.05 17.97 1.61
CA TRP A 166 7.35 17.48 0.42
C TRP A 166 6.00 16.87 0.79
N GLU A 167 5.92 16.02 1.81
CA GLU A 167 4.65 15.43 2.23
C GLU A 167 3.67 16.49 2.76
N LYS A 168 4.16 17.49 3.50
CA LYS A 168 3.37 18.65 3.96
C LYS A 168 2.86 19.53 2.82
N SER A 169 3.52 19.51 1.65
CA SER A 169 3.06 20.26 0.47
C SER A 169 1.80 19.66 -0.19
N ASN A 170 1.32 18.52 0.32
CA ASN A 170 0.15 17.80 -0.19
C ASN A 170 0.27 17.50 -1.70
N PRO A 171 1.25 16.65 -2.12
CA PRO A 171 1.51 16.37 -3.53
C PRO A 171 0.31 15.71 -4.23
N LEU A 172 -0.51 14.98 -3.47
CA LEU A 172 -1.77 14.39 -3.94
C LEU A 172 -2.87 15.43 -4.21
N ARG A 173 -2.74 16.65 -3.69
CA ARG A 173 -3.74 17.73 -3.77
C ARG A 173 -5.13 17.25 -3.35
N THR A 174 -5.18 16.42 -2.31
CA THR A 174 -6.42 15.91 -1.74
C THR A 174 -6.98 16.91 -0.73
N GLU A 175 -8.30 16.95 -0.58
CA GLU A 175 -8.99 17.69 0.49
C GLU A 175 -9.24 16.82 1.72
N ASP A 176 -8.94 15.51 1.66
CA ASP A 176 -9.10 14.61 2.80
C ASP A 176 -8.04 14.90 3.87
N GLN A 177 -8.45 15.68 4.87
CA GLN A 177 -7.61 16.04 6.00
C GLN A 177 -7.09 14.83 6.78
N THR A 178 -7.85 13.73 6.83
CA THR A 178 -7.43 12.49 7.50
C THR A 178 -6.27 11.85 6.75
N LEU A 179 -6.35 11.80 5.43
CA LEU A 179 -5.28 11.28 4.58
C LEU A 179 -4.03 12.15 4.66
N ILE A 180 -4.18 13.48 4.60
CA ILE A 180 -3.06 14.43 4.75
C ILE A 180 -2.34 14.22 6.07
N THR A 181 -3.09 14.17 7.19
CA THR A 181 -2.52 13.99 8.52
C THR A 181 -1.84 12.63 8.66
N LYS A 182 -2.45 11.54 8.18
CA LYS A 182 -1.84 10.20 8.23
C LYS A 182 -0.52 10.15 7.47
N ARG A 183 -0.47 10.75 6.28
CA ARG A 183 0.76 10.77 5.46
C ARG A 183 1.86 11.63 6.10
N GLY A 184 1.51 12.80 6.65
CA GLY A 184 2.46 13.64 7.36
C GLY A 184 3.06 13.00 8.63
N ILE A 185 2.29 12.19 9.35
CA ILE A 185 2.78 11.46 10.54
C ILE A 185 3.73 10.32 10.12
N LEU A 186 3.35 9.53 9.12
CA LEU A 186 4.21 8.45 8.62
C LEU A 186 5.51 8.96 8.02
N GLY A 187 5.51 10.17 7.46
CA GLY A 187 6.71 10.78 6.93
C GLY A 187 7.70 11.31 7.98
N GLY A 188 7.26 11.42 9.25
CA GLY A 188 8.05 11.95 10.36
C GLY A 188 8.48 10.93 11.41
N THR A 189 8.14 9.64 11.23
CA THR A 189 8.55 8.52 12.10
C THR A 189 9.66 7.70 11.48
#